data_AF-A0A2V6ZD57-F1
#
_entry.id   AF-A0A2V6ZD57-F1
#
_cell.length_a   1.000
_cell.length_b   1.000
_cell.length_c   1.000
_cell.angle_alpha   90.00
_cell.angle_beta   90.00
_cell.angle_gamma   90.00
#
_symmetry.space_group_name_H-M   'P 1'
#
loop_
_entity.id
_entity.type
_entity.pdbx_description
1 polymer ?
#
loop_
_entity_poly.entity_id
_entity_poly.type
_entity_poly.pdbx_seq_one_letter_code
_entity_poly.pdbx_strand_id
1 'polypeptide(L)'
;LACGQLLTAARIYELLRFPPKGRFYNSAHRWSGRAAILLTLPVAYHCVFLLGFGTHSPRVLIHSLLGSALYGAVVAKVLIVRSTRFAPWVLPVAGSVLFSILLGLWLTSALWFFTAAPSAT
;
A
#
# COMPACT_ATOMS: atom_id res chain seq x y z
N LEU A 1 -3.89 6.94 4.02
CA LEU A 1 -4.56 5.61 4.11
C LEU A 1 -3.58 4.47 4.42
N ALA A 2 -2.46 4.33 3.71
CA ALA A 2 -1.47 3.26 3.94
C ALA A 2 -0.96 3.19 5.40
N CYS A 3 -0.57 4.32 6.01
CA CYS A 3 -0.19 4.34 7.43
C CYS A 3 -1.33 3.90 8.35
N GLY A 4 -2.57 4.32 8.05
CA GLY A 4 -3.76 3.88 8.80
C GLY A 4 -3.97 2.37 8.71
N GLN A 5 -3.72 1.74 7.56
CA GLN A 5 -3.75 0.29 7.40
C GLN A 5 -2.71 -0.39 8.29
N LEU A 6 -1.48 0.10 8.31
CA LEU A 6 -0.39 -0.43 9.12
C LEU A 6 -0.69 -0.31 10.62
N LEU A 7 -1.12 0.86 11.07
CA LEU A 7 -1.43 1.13 12.48
C LEU A 7 -2.63 0.32 12.98
N THR A 8 -3.70 0.25 12.18
CA THR A 8 -4.88 -0.56 12.54
C THR A 8 -4.57 -2.06 12.52
N ALA A 9 -3.73 -2.54 11.60
CA ALA A 9 -3.25 -3.92 11.60
C ALA A 9 -2.38 -4.22 12.83
N ALA A 10 -1.40 -3.38 13.13
CA ALA A 10 -0.55 -3.53 14.31
C ALA A 10 -1.39 -3.55 15.60
N ARG A 11 -2.47 -2.78 15.65
CA ARG A 11 -3.42 -2.82 16.77
C ARG A 11 -4.23 -4.12 16.82
N ILE A 12 -4.74 -4.61 15.69
CA ILE A 12 -5.53 -5.87 15.58
C ILE A 12 -4.67 -7.08 15.97
N TYR A 13 -3.40 -7.10 15.59
CA TYR A 13 -2.43 -8.12 15.98
C TYR A 13 -1.83 -7.88 17.38
N GLU A 14 -2.39 -6.95 18.17
CA GLU A 14 -1.99 -6.64 19.54
C GLU A 14 -0.51 -6.24 19.72
N LEU A 15 0.14 -5.82 18.62
CA LEU A 15 1.52 -5.32 18.58
C LEU A 15 1.62 -3.91 19.19
N LEU A 16 0.60 -3.08 18.95
CA LEU A 16 0.42 -1.79 19.60
C LEU A 16 -0.86 -1.84 20.43
N ARG A 17 -0.89 -1.18 21.59
CA ARG A 17 -2.05 -1.17 22.48
C ARG A 17 -2.47 0.27 22.78
N PHE A 18 -3.53 0.72 22.10
CA PHE A 18 -4.17 2.00 22.35
C PHE A 18 -5.71 1.85 22.37
N PRO A 19 -6.43 2.71 23.11
CA PRO A 19 -7.89 2.71 23.18
C PRO A 19 -8.54 3.29 21.90
N PRO A 20 -9.81 2.98 21.58
CA PRO A 20 -10.75 2.11 22.30
C PRO A 20 -10.60 0.63 21.94
N LYS A 21 -10.90 -0.28 22.89
CA LYS A 21 -10.99 -1.72 22.61
C LYS A 21 -12.27 -2.05 21.83
N GLY A 22 -12.24 -3.12 21.04
CA GLY A 22 -13.42 -3.66 20.38
C GLY A 22 -13.35 -3.68 18.85
N ARG A 23 -14.52 -3.77 18.20
CA ARG A 23 -14.63 -4.01 16.74
C ARG A 23 -14.29 -2.80 15.86
N PHE A 24 -14.00 -1.64 16.47
CA PHE A 24 -13.71 -0.40 15.76
C PHE A 24 -12.55 -0.54 14.77
N TYR A 25 -11.38 -1.02 15.21
CA TYR A 25 -10.21 -1.17 14.34
C TYR A 25 -10.44 -2.13 13.19
N ASN A 26 -11.21 -3.20 13.42
CA ASN A 26 -11.59 -4.14 12.37
C ASN A 26 -12.42 -3.45 11.27
N SER A 27 -13.40 -2.64 11.66
CA SER A 27 -14.23 -1.89 10.72
C SER A 27 -13.44 -0.79 10.02
N ALA A 28 -12.65 -0.01 10.77
CA ALA A 28 -11.79 1.04 10.23
C ALA A 28 -10.77 0.49 9.23
N HIS A 29 -10.11 -0.63 9.55
CA HIS A 29 -9.16 -1.31 8.66
C HIS A 29 -9.84 -1.76 7.36
N ARG A 30 -11.03 -2.35 7.42
CA ARG A 30 -11.75 -2.79 6.21
C ARG A 30 -12.19 -1.63 5.33
N TRP A 31 -12.83 -0.60 5.90
CA TRP A 31 -13.35 0.52 5.12
C TRP A 31 -12.23 1.39 4.54
N SER A 32 -11.20 1.69 5.32
CA SER A 32 -10.05 2.42 4.80
C SER A 32 -9.27 1.61 3.75
N GLY A 33 -9.29 0.28 3.82
CA GLY A 33 -8.69 -0.61 2.81
C GLY A 33 -9.45 -0.57 1.49
N ARG A 34 -10.79 -0.62 1.55
CA ARG A 34 -11.66 -0.46 0.36
C ARG A 34 -11.43 0.91 -0.30
N ALA A 35 -11.40 1.98 0.50
CA ALA A 35 -11.10 3.32 0.02
C ALA A 35 -9.70 3.39 -0.63
N ALA A 36 -8.69 2.78 -0.02
CA ALA A 36 -7.34 2.76 -0.57
C ALA A 36 -7.27 2.05 -1.94
N ILE A 37 -7.95 0.91 -2.08
CA ILE A 37 -8.03 0.19 -3.37
C ILE A 37 -8.74 1.06 -4.42
N LEU A 38 -9.86 1.69 -4.07
CA LEU A 38 -10.60 2.54 -5.00
C LEU A 38 -9.78 3.75 -5.46
N LEU A 39 -9.11 4.42 -4.53
CA LEU A 39 -8.30 5.61 -4.83
C LEU A 39 -7.01 5.29 -5.60
N THR A 40 -6.49 4.06 -5.47
CA THR A 40 -5.29 3.64 -6.21
C THR A 40 -5.59 3.22 -7.65
N LEU A 41 -6.84 2.85 -7.99
CA LEU A 41 -7.23 2.45 -9.35
C LEU A 41 -6.90 3.52 -10.41
N PRO A 42 -7.37 4.77 -10.31
CA PRO A 42 -7.07 5.78 -11.32
C PRO A 42 -5.57 6.11 -11.41
N VAL A 43 -4.89 6.13 -10.25
CA VAL A 43 -3.44 6.40 -10.20
C VAL A 43 -2.66 5.28 -10.89
N ALA A 44 -2.97 4.02 -10.59
CA ALA A 44 -2.31 2.88 -11.21
C ALA A 44 -2.62 2.77 -12.70
N TYR A 45 -3.85 3.08 -13.11
CA TYR A 45 -4.19 3.17 -14.53
C TYR A 45 -3.27 4.19 -15.23
N HIS A 46 -3.10 5.37 -14.64
CA HIS A 46 -2.21 6.39 -15.18
C HIS A 46 -0.75 5.94 -15.21
N CYS A 47 -0.25 5.32 -14.15
CA CYS A 47 1.12 4.82 -14.09
C CYS A 47 1.40 3.71 -15.11
N VAL A 48 0.48 2.76 -15.27
CA VAL A 48 0.70 1.57 -16.11
C VAL A 48 0.41 1.84 -17.58
N PHE A 49 -0.69 2.53 -17.90
CA PHE A 49 -1.15 2.65 -19.29
C PHE A 49 -0.79 3.99 -19.94
N LEU A 50 -0.72 5.09 -19.18
CA LEU A 50 -0.41 6.40 -19.73
C LEU A 50 1.09 6.71 -19.71
N LEU A 51 1.77 6.41 -18.60
CA LEU A 51 3.22 6.61 -18.46
C LEU A 51 4.03 5.39 -18.94
N GLY A 52 3.53 4.18 -18.65
CA GLY A 52 4.19 2.93 -19.04
C GLY A 52 5.40 2.57 -18.17
N PHE A 53 6.07 1.49 -18.55
CA PHE A 53 7.26 0.99 -17.86
C PHE A 53 8.51 1.74 -18.32
N GLY A 54 9.32 2.25 -17.38
CA GLY A 54 10.54 2.99 -17.68
C GLY A 54 11.78 2.48 -16.94
N THR A 55 12.94 2.57 -17.58
CA THR A 55 14.23 2.08 -17.04
C THR A 55 15.34 3.13 -17.01
N HIS A 56 15.05 4.37 -17.41
CA HIS A 56 16.05 5.42 -17.64
C HIS A 56 16.67 6.02 -16.36
N SER A 57 16.17 5.66 -15.17
CA SER A 57 16.83 5.98 -13.90
C SER A 57 16.46 4.95 -12.84
N PRO A 58 17.28 4.75 -11.79
CA PRO A 58 16.95 3.85 -10.68
C PRO A 58 15.60 4.15 -10.04
N ARG A 59 15.27 5.43 -9.83
CA ARG A 59 13.97 5.87 -9.30
C ARG A 59 12.81 5.37 -10.16
N VAL A 60 12.91 5.58 -11.48
CA VAL A 60 11.84 5.23 -12.42
C VAL A 60 11.74 3.72 -12.60
N LEU A 61 12.86 3.00 -12.59
CA LEU A 61 12.85 1.54 -12.58
C LEU A 61 12.15 0.99 -11.34
N ILE A 62 12.49 1.50 -10.14
CA ILE A 62 11.83 1.09 -8.89
C ILE A 62 10.33 1.41 -8.94
N HIS A 63 9.95 2.62 -9.38
CA HIS A 63 8.55 2.99 -9.52
C HIS A 63 7.79 2.05 -10.48
N SER A 64 8.40 1.73 -11.63
CA SER A 64 7.79 0.87 -12.65
C SER A 64 7.60 -0.57 -12.15
N LEU A 65 8.59 -1.12 -11.45
CA LEU A 65 8.50 -2.44 -10.83
C LEU A 65 7.43 -2.48 -9.73
N LEU A 66 7.42 -1.50 -8.83
CA LEU A 66 6.44 -1.42 -7.75
C LEU A 66 5.02 -1.19 -8.28
N GLY A 67 4.85 -0.34 -9.30
CA GLY A 67 3.57 -0.08 -9.95
C GLY A 67 3.01 -1.33 -10.62
N SER A 68 3.87 -2.08 -11.31
CA SER A 68 3.52 -3.36 -11.93
C SER A 68 3.09 -4.41 -10.89
N ALA A 69 3.75 -4.44 -9.74
CA ALA A 69 3.46 -5.41 -8.68
C ALA A 69 2.21 -5.08 -7.84
N LEU A 70 1.74 -3.81 -7.83
CA LEU A 70 0.74 -3.32 -6.88
C LEU A 70 -0.55 -4.14 -6.87
N TYR A 71 -1.20 -4.31 -8.03
CA TYR A 71 -2.47 -5.04 -8.08
C TYR A 71 -2.30 -6.55 -7.92
N GLY A 72 -1.14 -7.11 -8.30
CA GLY A 72 -0.78 -8.49 -7.95
C GLY A 72 -0.75 -8.69 -6.44
N ALA A 73 -0.11 -7.77 -5.70
CA ALA A 73 -0.07 -7.81 -4.23
C ALA A 73 -1.46 -7.62 -3.59
N VAL A 74 -2.30 -6.73 -4.15
CA VAL A 74 -3.70 -6.56 -3.71
C VAL A 74 -4.49 -7.85 -3.89
N VAL A 75 -4.43 -8.47 -5.07
CA VAL A 75 -5.13 -9.74 -5.35
C VAL A 75 -4.62 -10.84 -4.44
N ALA A 76 -3.30 -10.99 -4.28
CA ALA A 76 -2.70 -11.97 -3.37
C ALA A 76 -3.23 -11.79 -1.94
N LYS A 77 -3.25 -10.55 -1.41
CA LYS A 77 -3.81 -10.26 -0.09
C LYS A 77 -5.28 -10.67 0.01
N VAL A 78 -6.10 -10.38 -0.99
CA VAL A 78 -7.52 -10.75 -1.01
C VAL A 78 -7.70 -12.27 -0.98
N LEU A 79 -6.92 -13.01 -1.77
CA LEU A 79 -6.94 -14.47 -1.78
C LEU A 79 -6.52 -15.04 -0.41
N ILE A 80 -5.48 -14.48 0.20
CA ILE A 80 -5.02 -14.88 1.54
C ILE A 80 -6.10 -14.65 2.59
N VAL A 81 -6.76 -13.48 2.62
CA VAL A 81 -7.84 -13.16 3.57
C VAL A 81 -9.03 -14.12 3.43
N ARG A 82 -9.33 -14.57 2.22
CA ARG A 82 -10.48 -15.43 1.91
C ARG A 82 -10.19 -16.92 2.09
N SER A 83 -8.93 -17.30 2.30
CA SER A 83 -8.50 -18.68 2.44
C SER A 83 -8.29 -19.05 3.90
N THR A 84 -8.72 -20.24 4.28
CA THR A 84 -8.45 -20.84 5.60
C THR A 84 -7.16 -21.68 5.63
N ARG A 85 -6.45 -21.78 4.50
CA ARG A 85 -5.28 -22.67 4.32
C ARG A 85 -3.94 -22.04 4.72
N PHE A 86 -3.89 -20.73 4.95
CA PHE A 86 -2.64 -20.02 5.26
C PHE A 86 -2.43 -19.88 6.76
N ALA A 87 -1.16 -19.91 7.19
CA ALA A 87 -0.82 -19.63 8.57
C ALA A 87 -1.21 -18.19 8.97
N PRO A 88 -1.55 -17.93 10.25
CA PRO A 88 -2.05 -16.62 10.68
C PRO A 88 -1.11 -15.43 10.43
N TRP A 89 0.20 -15.67 10.34
CA TRP A 89 1.23 -14.66 10.08
C TRP A 89 1.34 -14.27 8.59
N VAL A 90 0.78 -15.07 7.68
CA VAL A 90 0.88 -14.80 6.23
C VAL A 90 0.10 -13.54 5.87
N LEU A 91 -1.06 -13.32 6.49
CA LEU A 91 -1.89 -12.14 6.27
C LEU A 91 -1.19 -10.81 6.62
N PRO A 92 -0.58 -10.64 7.81
CA PRO A 92 0.12 -9.40 8.14
C PRO A 92 1.36 -9.23 7.27
N VAL A 93 2.07 -10.30 6.88
CA VAL A 93 3.19 -10.20 5.92
C VAL A 93 2.70 -9.70 4.56
N ALA A 94 1.64 -10.26 3.99
CA ALA A 94 1.06 -9.77 2.74
C ALA A 94 0.58 -8.33 2.85
N GLY A 95 -0.01 -7.95 3.99
CA GLY A 95 -0.37 -6.57 4.30
C GLY A 95 0.83 -5.62 4.34
N SER A 96 1.93 -6.03 4.97
CA SER A 96 3.18 -5.27 5.05
C SER A 96 3.86 -5.13 3.70
N VAL A 97 3.87 -6.17 2.86
CA VAL A 97 4.37 -6.10 1.48
C VAL A 97 3.58 -5.05 0.70
N LEU A 98 2.25 -5.08 0.77
CA LEU A 98 1.41 -4.09 0.11
C LEU A 98 1.67 -2.67 0.63
N PHE A 99 1.87 -2.50 1.93
CA PHE A 99 2.27 -1.22 2.51
C PHE A 99 3.62 -0.74 1.96
N SER A 100 4.63 -1.62 1.91
CA SER A 100 5.96 -1.27 1.39
C SER A 100 5.92 -0.87 -0.08
N ILE A 101 5.09 -1.53 -0.89
CA ILE A 101 4.88 -1.14 -2.30
C ILE A 101 4.30 0.27 -2.37
N LEU A 102 3.22 0.56 -1.63
CA LEU A 102 2.60 1.88 -1.61
C LEU A 102 3.54 2.97 -1.09
N LEU A 103 4.34 2.67 -0.07
CA LEU A 103 5.35 3.57 0.46
C LEU A 103 6.43 3.85 -0.60
N GLY A 104 6.98 2.81 -1.25
CA GLY A 104 7.98 2.96 -2.30
C GLY A 104 7.46 3.75 -3.51
N LEU A 105 6.19 3.52 -3.91
CA LEU A 105 5.53 4.32 -4.93
C LEU A 105 5.45 5.79 -4.54
N TRP A 106 5.06 6.09 -3.30
CA TRP A 106 5.01 7.47 -2.79
C TRP A 106 6.40 8.12 -2.73
N LEU A 107 7.42 7.39 -2.24
CA LEU A 107 8.81 7.86 -2.15
C LEU A 107 9.38 8.20 -3.53
N THR A 108 9.10 7.37 -4.54
CA THR A 108 9.59 7.53 -5.91
C THR A 108 8.75 8.48 -6.77
N SER A 109 7.61 8.97 -6.27
CA SER A 109 6.73 9.90 -6.97
C SER A 109 6.55 11.20 -6.19
N ALA A 110 5.52 11.30 -5.36
CA ALA A 110 5.12 12.52 -4.67
C ALA A 110 6.23 13.10 -3.80
N LEU A 111 6.89 12.28 -2.96
CA LEU A 111 7.97 12.81 -2.12
C LEU A 111 9.09 13.37 -3.00
N TRP A 112 9.55 12.59 -3.97
CA TRP A 112 10.58 13.04 -4.90
C TRP A 112 10.18 14.34 -5.61
N PHE A 113 8.94 14.45 -6.09
CA PHE A 113 8.43 15.67 -6.72
C PHE A 113 8.52 16.90 -5.79
N PHE A 114 8.11 16.75 -4.53
CA PHE A 114 8.16 17.85 -3.56
C PHE A 114 9.56 18.18 -3.03
N THR A 115 10.49 17.21 -3.01
CA THR A 115 11.84 17.44 -2.50
C THR A 115 12.87 17.77 -3.58
N ALA A 116 12.62 17.38 -4.83
CA ALA A 116 13.53 17.61 -5.95
C ALA A 116 13.20 18.89 -6.74
N ALA A 117 12.03 19.50 -6.52
CA ALA A 117 11.74 20.82 -7.04
C ALA A 117 12.65 21.85 -6.34
N PRO A 118 13.39 22.69 -7.09
CA PRO A 118 14.01 23.86 -6.50
C PRO A 118 12.91 24.67 -5.82
N SER A 119 13.13 25.11 -4.58
CA SER A 119 12.28 26.10 -3.96
C SER A 119 12.31 27.33 -4.87
N ALA A 120 11.23 27.52 -5.63
CA ALA A 120 11.02 28.73 -6.42
C ALA A 120 10.78 29.87 -5.42
N THR A 121 11.89 30.48 -5.00
CA THR A 121 11.95 31.75 -4.26
C THR A 121 12.59 32.77 -5.17
#